data_AF-A0A5N7Z7A2-F1
#
_entry.id   AF-A0A5N7Z7A2-F1
#
_cell.length_a   1.000
_cell.length_b   1.000
_cell.length_c   1.000
_cell.angle_alpha   90.00
_cell.angle_beta   90.00
_cell.angle_gamma   90.00
#
_symmetry.space_group_name_H-M   'P 1'
#
loop_
_entity.id
_entity.type
_entity.pdbx_description
1 polymer ?
#
loop_
_entity_poly.entity_id
_entity_poly.type
_entity_poly.pdbx_seq_one_letter_code
_entity_poly.pdbx_strand_id
1 'polypeptide(L)'
;MRNTSRLFVPLYMEALALGSDKNDCMDLGPQLQQYNQSILGNVLQPDTDKTVALQKGIHLHWTLPKALKHAFINEGEDVQFPYVPNRWMVIRIRTDKGIQNMESRMWIVKSDEKNTIKNNKPAPNWVTLHDDKLDFNNLGKAVEWSVAYEETTTPPVLTGVGAVNPYFASLYQSSKNVFGFHDDMADITSDCTVTYVVTGWYTDPIMDPLTPFDFNEATATNEQIRQKRTQDWFKQQWKCDSETYPESSLLHAAIHSIQWNSELKSGVPDGGVQVYVGNTAIESLSAQIIKSNAVEKPGVETLLNALQYQFLEDSKNEPGLKSIQTEIHKRGFTPKNRGSIWEITRVEATDKALEDKQDDRPNFPENSAILKELNALNATQISCNQIKQEILRLQQEYYFLWYKQAYKTVNDYTVPNFDYISSRTNLLDELVSKKVEADVLDREIQQATVNLRQYPELAGENPEFELKETLEDRFWEPNDPVLLLCGSGIGTTEKPAFLAMDKEINCRQEAQLLTKLYLDVPYNDTSIPVVIPAVKMNVPGVAALQHPKLPCTAIQALVSETLLLDHSLAVDIALQAYIEAQLGDGKDKTSAVIKAFGQKVIKVQSKPEYRETEKAHESFAITQWEQAWT
;
A
#
# COMPACT_ATOMS: atom_id res chain seq x y z
N MET A 1 -9.93 -39.10 0.74
CA MET A 1 -10.41 -38.46 -0.50
C MET A 1 -9.90 -37.03 -0.45
N ARG A 2 -9.18 -36.52 -1.46
CA ARG A 2 -8.75 -35.10 -1.48
C ARG A 2 -9.99 -34.21 -1.50
N ASN A 3 -10.01 -33.17 -0.68
CA ASN A 3 -11.13 -32.25 -0.62
C ASN A 3 -11.10 -31.38 -1.90
N THR A 4 -12.06 -31.57 -2.81
CA THR A 4 -12.12 -30.81 -4.07
C THR A 4 -12.75 -29.42 -3.91
N SER A 5 -13.11 -29.02 -2.69
CA SER A 5 -13.66 -27.69 -2.44
C SER A 5 -12.60 -26.60 -2.62
N ARG A 6 -13.03 -25.47 -3.19
CA ARG A 6 -12.21 -24.28 -3.43
C ARG A 6 -12.69 -23.13 -2.56
N LEU A 7 -11.75 -22.35 -2.06
CA LEU A 7 -12.01 -21.08 -1.40
C LEU A 7 -12.05 -19.97 -2.44
N PHE A 8 -13.20 -19.32 -2.58
CA PHE A 8 -13.38 -18.14 -3.42
C PHE A 8 -12.93 -16.91 -2.63
N VAL A 9 -11.79 -16.36 -3.04
CA VAL A 9 -11.14 -15.21 -2.39
C VAL A 9 -11.50 -13.95 -3.17
N PRO A 10 -12.29 -13.02 -2.60
CA PRO A 10 -12.68 -11.81 -3.30
C PRO A 10 -11.51 -10.83 -3.46
N LEU A 11 -11.43 -10.19 -4.62
CA LEU A 11 -10.49 -9.14 -4.98
C LEU A 11 -11.20 -7.82 -5.25
N TYR A 12 -10.47 -6.72 -5.11
CA TYR A 12 -10.89 -5.46 -5.70
C TYR A 12 -10.43 -5.36 -7.13
N MET A 13 -11.27 -4.81 -8.01
CA MET A 13 -10.87 -4.45 -9.38
C MET A 13 -11.35 -3.04 -9.67
N GLU A 14 -10.54 -2.31 -10.43
CA GLU A 14 -10.86 -0.99 -10.97
C GLU A 14 -10.81 -1.05 -12.50
N ALA A 15 -11.60 -0.20 -13.14
CA ALA A 15 -11.62 -0.07 -14.59
C ALA A 15 -11.53 1.40 -15.02
N LEU A 16 -10.48 1.70 -15.79
CA LEU A 16 -10.31 2.96 -16.50
C LEU A 16 -10.76 2.78 -17.95
N ALA A 17 -11.87 3.40 -18.33
CA ALA A 17 -12.32 3.43 -19.72
C ALA A 17 -11.83 4.71 -20.40
N LEU A 18 -11.14 4.58 -21.53
CA LEU A 18 -10.55 5.67 -22.29
C LEU A 18 -11.12 5.68 -23.71
N GLY A 19 -11.81 6.77 -24.09
CA GLY A 19 -12.33 6.98 -25.44
C GLY A 19 -11.25 7.30 -26.50
N SER A 20 -10.06 7.71 -26.05
CA SER A 20 -8.89 8.01 -26.88
C SER A 20 -7.60 7.70 -26.12
N ASP A 21 -6.47 7.62 -26.81
CA ASP A 21 -5.16 7.49 -26.18
C ASP A 21 -4.89 8.65 -25.20
N LYS A 22 -4.31 8.33 -24.05
CA LYS A 22 -3.94 9.26 -22.99
C LYS A 22 -2.42 9.29 -22.82
N ASN A 23 -1.79 10.39 -23.22
CA ASN A 23 -0.32 10.52 -23.35
C ASN A 23 0.37 11.31 -22.21
N ASP A 24 -0.40 11.70 -21.20
CA ASP A 24 0.00 12.55 -20.09
C ASP A 24 0.06 11.81 -18.75
N CYS A 25 0.00 10.47 -18.76
CA CYS A 25 0.15 9.68 -17.53
C CYS A 25 1.62 9.72 -17.08
N MET A 26 1.90 10.13 -15.84
CA MET A 26 3.25 10.07 -15.29
C MET A 26 3.75 8.61 -15.18
N ASP A 27 5.01 8.37 -15.52
CA ASP A 27 5.65 7.07 -15.30
C ASP A 27 6.22 7.00 -13.88
N LEU A 28 5.42 6.44 -12.97
CA LEU A 28 5.79 6.25 -11.56
C LEU A 28 6.54 4.94 -11.30
N GLY A 29 6.91 4.19 -12.36
CA GLY A 29 7.68 2.96 -12.24
C GLY A 29 9.17 3.22 -11.98
N PRO A 30 9.90 2.27 -11.37
CA PRO A 30 11.35 2.39 -11.24
C PRO A 30 12.03 2.33 -12.62
N GLN A 31 13.10 3.10 -12.77
CA GLN A 31 13.85 3.21 -14.03
C GLN A 31 14.83 2.05 -14.23
N LEU A 32 14.30 0.86 -14.47
CA LEU A 32 15.09 -0.37 -14.56
C LEU A 32 16.00 -0.45 -15.80
N GLN A 33 15.88 0.45 -16.79
CA GLN A 33 16.80 0.53 -17.93
C GLN A 33 18.21 0.96 -17.53
N GLN A 34 18.35 1.67 -16.41
CA GLN A 34 19.62 2.26 -15.96
C GLN A 34 20.22 1.50 -14.76
N TYR A 35 19.78 0.25 -14.52
CA TYR A 35 20.20 -0.54 -13.36
C TYR A 35 21.71 -0.75 -13.27
N ASN A 36 22.39 -0.85 -14.41
CA ASN A 36 23.85 -1.01 -14.51
C ASN A 36 24.63 0.30 -14.33
N GLN A 37 23.97 1.46 -14.28
CA GLN A 37 24.57 2.79 -14.08
C GLN A 37 24.40 3.30 -12.64
N SER A 38 23.83 2.49 -11.75
CA SER A 38 23.37 2.89 -10.42
C SER A 38 24.50 2.97 -9.38
N ILE A 39 25.44 3.91 -9.56
CA ILE A 39 26.33 4.32 -8.47
C ILE A 39 25.61 5.29 -7.50
N LEU A 40 24.57 6.01 -7.98
CA LEU A 40 23.88 7.05 -7.23
C LEU A 40 22.53 6.63 -6.61
N GLY A 41 22.01 5.44 -6.92
CA GLY A 41 20.75 4.90 -6.38
C GLY A 41 19.46 5.63 -6.83
N ASN A 42 19.51 6.95 -7.01
CA ASN A 42 18.42 7.79 -7.52
C ASN A 42 18.08 7.52 -9.00
N VAL A 43 19.01 6.91 -9.74
CA VAL A 43 18.83 6.54 -11.15
C VAL A 43 17.77 5.46 -11.33
N LEU A 44 17.38 4.77 -10.24
CA LEU A 44 16.29 3.79 -10.22
C LEU A 44 14.94 4.39 -9.80
N GLN A 45 14.92 5.63 -9.28
CA GLN A 45 13.68 6.28 -8.86
C GLN A 45 12.83 6.66 -10.08
N PRO A 46 11.50 6.77 -9.92
CA PRO A 46 10.63 7.25 -10.98
C PRO A 46 11.03 8.65 -11.46
N ASP A 47 10.92 8.88 -12.76
CA ASP A 47 11.18 10.19 -13.38
C ASP A 47 9.84 10.91 -13.55
N THR A 48 9.60 11.95 -12.74
CA THR A 48 8.35 12.71 -12.80
C THR A 48 8.19 13.50 -14.10
N ASP A 49 9.27 13.70 -14.88
CA ASP A 49 9.22 14.37 -16.17
C ASP A 49 8.90 13.41 -17.32
N LYS A 50 8.90 12.09 -17.07
CA LYS A 50 8.54 11.08 -18.07
C LYS A 50 7.05 10.76 -18.00
N THR A 51 6.45 10.72 -19.17
CA THR A 51 5.08 10.25 -19.36
C THR A 51 5.05 8.93 -20.11
N VAL A 52 4.02 8.14 -19.82
CA VAL A 52 3.67 6.90 -20.49
C VAL A 52 2.30 7.05 -21.15
N ALA A 53 2.18 6.49 -22.35
CA ALA A 53 0.92 6.49 -23.08
C ALA A 53 0.04 5.29 -22.68
N LEU A 54 -1.19 5.57 -22.29
CA LEU A 54 -2.26 4.58 -22.21
C LEU A 54 -3.07 4.63 -23.51
N GLN A 55 -3.34 3.46 -24.08
CA GLN A 55 -4.06 3.34 -25.34
C GLN A 55 -5.57 3.43 -25.10
N LYS A 56 -6.34 3.82 -26.12
CA LYS A 56 -7.79 3.72 -26.11
C LYS A 56 -8.24 2.31 -25.73
N GLY A 57 -9.31 2.22 -24.95
CA GLY A 57 -9.89 0.95 -24.51
C GLY A 57 -10.27 0.95 -23.03
N ILE A 58 -10.46 -0.25 -22.48
CA ILE A 58 -10.76 -0.47 -21.06
C ILE A 58 -9.54 -1.10 -20.40
N HIS A 59 -8.96 -0.41 -19.44
CA HIS A 59 -7.85 -0.88 -18.61
C HIS A 59 -8.39 -1.40 -17.28
N LEU A 60 -8.20 -2.70 -17.03
CA LEU A 60 -8.58 -3.33 -15.77
C LEU A 60 -7.35 -3.48 -14.89
N HIS A 61 -7.48 -3.20 -13.61
CA HIS A 61 -6.45 -3.45 -12.61
C HIS A 61 -7.07 -4.10 -11.38
N TRP A 62 -6.58 -5.26 -10.97
CA TRP A 62 -7.07 -5.92 -9.76
C TRP A 62 -6.01 -5.91 -8.67
N THR A 63 -6.45 -5.57 -7.46
CA THR A 63 -5.58 -5.46 -6.30
C THR A 63 -5.50 -6.79 -5.58
N LEU A 64 -4.28 -7.30 -5.39
CA LEU A 64 -4.04 -8.52 -4.62
C LEU A 64 -4.40 -8.34 -3.13
N PRO A 65 -4.94 -9.38 -2.46
CA PRO A 65 -5.22 -9.34 -1.03
C PRO A 65 -3.95 -9.09 -0.23
N LYS A 66 -4.10 -8.46 0.94
CA LYS A 66 -2.98 -8.17 1.85
C LYS A 66 -2.16 -9.41 2.20
N ALA A 67 -2.82 -10.57 2.38
CA ALA A 67 -2.17 -11.83 2.71
C ALA A 67 -1.08 -12.23 1.68
N LEU A 68 -1.29 -11.94 0.39
CA LEU A 68 -0.34 -12.19 -0.70
C LEU A 68 0.81 -11.16 -0.79
N LYS A 69 0.73 -10.08 -0.01
CA LYS A 69 1.75 -9.02 0.08
C LYS A 69 2.46 -9.02 1.45
N HIS A 70 2.16 -9.99 2.31
CA HIS A 70 2.78 -10.12 3.62
C HIS A 70 4.12 -10.86 3.49
N ALA A 71 5.17 -10.28 4.09
CA ALA A 71 6.49 -10.87 4.16
C ALA A 71 6.66 -11.68 5.43
N PHE A 72 7.31 -12.84 5.31
CA PHE A 72 7.75 -13.65 6.44
C PHE A 72 9.26 -13.47 6.62
N ILE A 73 9.66 -13.15 7.85
CA ILE A 73 11.07 -12.90 8.22
C ILE A 73 11.46 -13.91 9.30
N ASN A 74 12.62 -14.55 9.13
CA ASN A 74 13.26 -15.36 10.16
C ASN A 74 14.62 -14.76 10.49
N GLU A 75 15.09 -14.93 11.73
CA GLU A 75 16.42 -14.46 12.12
C GLU A 75 17.51 -15.09 11.24
N GLY A 76 18.34 -14.22 10.63
CA GLY A 76 19.45 -14.64 9.77
C GLY A 76 19.08 -15.08 8.35
N GLU A 77 17.82 -14.91 7.93
CA GLU A 77 17.36 -15.27 6.58
C GLU A 77 16.76 -14.08 5.82
N ASP A 78 16.71 -14.23 4.49
CA ASP A 78 16.09 -13.25 3.60
C ASP A 78 14.58 -13.16 3.80
N VAL A 79 14.05 -11.99 3.49
CA VAL A 79 12.60 -11.71 3.51
C VAL A 79 11.91 -12.52 2.41
N GLN A 80 10.93 -13.35 2.79
CA GLN A 80 10.19 -14.18 1.84
C GLN A 80 8.74 -13.72 1.68
N PHE A 81 8.31 -13.53 0.44
CA PHE A 81 6.92 -13.27 0.09
C PHE A 81 6.26 -14.53 -0.49
N PRO A 82 4.96 -14.76 -0.24
CA PRO A 82 4.25 -15.87 -0.86
C PRO A 82 4.14 -15.66 -2.38
N TYR A 83 4.11 -16.77 -3.12
CA TYR A 83 3.78 -16.75 -4.53
C TYR A 83 2.31 -16.34 -4.74
N VAL A 84 2.06 -15.71 -5.87
CA VAL A 84 0.74 -15.20 -6.26
C VAL A 84 0.18 -15.99 -7.46
N PRO A 85 -1.14 -15.94 -7.71
CA PRO A 85 -1.72 -16.61 -8.87
C PRO A 85 -1.09 -16.11 -10.18
N ASN A 86 -0.74 -17.05 -11.05
CA ASN A 86 -0.02 -16.81 -12.29
C ASN A 86 -0.86 -17.03 -13.56
N ARG A 87 -2.12 -17.46 -13.41
CA ARG A 87 -3.10 -17.50 -14.50
C ARG A 87 -4.36 -16.75 -14.12
N TRP A 88 -4.85 -15.98 -15.07
CA TRP A 88 -6.12 -15.27 -14.92
C TRP A 88 -6.95 -15.47 -16.18
N MET A 89 -8.25 -15.70 -16.01
CA MET A 89 -9.22 -15.57 -17.09
C MET A 89 -9.92 -14.23 -16.94
N VAL A 90 -9.94 -13.46 -18.03
CA VAL A 90 -10.70 -12.21 -18.14
C VAL A 90 -11.83 -12.45 -19.12
N ILE A 91 -13.07 -12.18 -18.72
CA ILE A 91 -14.26 -12.37 -19.55
C ILE A 91 -14.98 -11.04 -19.65
N ARG A 92 -15.10 -10.50 -20.86
CA ARG A 92 -15.99 -9.38 -21.19
C ARG A 92 -17.33 -9.94 -21.66
N ILE A 93 -18.43 -9.44 -21.10
CA ILE A 93 -19.80 -9.79 -21.48
C ILE A 93 -20.54 -8.52 -21.87
N ARG A 94 -21.21 -8.52 -23.01
CA ARG A 94 -22.12 -7.45 -23.43
C ARG A 94 -23.48 -7.63 -22.78
N THR A 95 -23.87 -6.69 -21.93
CA THR A 95 -25.12 -6.74 -21.17
C THR A 95 -26.18 -5.78 -21.71
N ASP A 96 -25.85 -4.97 -22.72
CA ASP A 96 -26.77 -4.05 -23.39
C ASP A 96 -27.85 -4.74 -24.25
N LYS A 97 -27.60 -5.99 -24.67
CA LYS A 97 -28.49 -6.75 -25.56
C LYS A 97 -29.56 -7.57 -24.81
N GLY A 98 -29.56 -7.52 -23.48
CA GLY A 98 -30.47 -8.26 -22.61
C GLY A 98 -29.92 -9.61 -22.14
N ILE A 99 -30.77 -10.43 -21.51
CA ILE A 99 -30.34 -11.62 -20.74
C ILE A 99 -30.17 -12.92 -21.55
N GLN A 100 -30.49 -12.91 -22.85
CA GLN A 100 -30.37 -14.08 -23.73
C GLN A 100 -29.29 -13.87 -24.79
N ASN A 101 -28.49 -14.90 -25.05
CA ASN A 101 -27.45 -14.91 -26.08
C ASN A 101 -26.46 -13.73 -25.96
N MET A 102 -26.06 -13.39 -24.74
CA MET A 102 -25.10 -12.33 -24.48
C MET A 102 -23.76 -12.65 -25.14
N GLU A 103 -23.25 -11.69 -25.91
CA GLU A 103 -21.94 -11.81 -26.58
C GLU A 103 -20.83 -11.71 -25.54
N SER A 104 -19.84 -12.60 -25.64
CA SER A 104 -18.70 -12.63 -24.72
C SER A 104 -17.37 -12.75 -25.47
N ARG A 105 -16.34 -12.13 -24.92
CA ARG A 105 -14.95 -12.31 -25.36
C ARG A 105 -14.10 -12.65 -24.13
N MET A 106 -13.15 -13.56 -24.29
CA MET A 106 -12.43 -14.17 -23.17
C MET A 106 -10.93 -14.19 -23.45
N TRP A 107 -10.12 -13.96 -22.43
CA TRP A 107 -8.67 -13.97 -22.52
C TRP A 107 -8.06 -14.72 -21.36
N ILE A 108 -6.90 -15.32 -21.59
CA ILE A 108 -6.02 -15.82 -20.54
C ILE A 108 -4.83 -14.88 -20.40
N VAL A 109 -4.63 -14.38 -19.18
CA VAL A 109 -3.42 -13.67 -18.78
C VAL A 109 -2.48 -14.66 -18.10
N LYS A 110 -1.28 -14.78 -18.65
CA LYS A 110 -0.17 -15.57 -18.12
C LYS A 110 0.83 -14.63 -17.48
N SER A 111 0.69 -14.45 -16.17
CA SER A 111 1.39 -13.41 -15.42
C SER A 111 2.89 -13.66 -15.26
N ASP A 112 3.33 -14.91 -15.40
CA ASP A 112 4.73 -15.35 -15.26
C ASP A 112 5.38 -15.76 -16.60
N GLU A 113 4.66 -15.69 -17.72
CA GLU A 113 5.24 -15.97 -19.03
C GLU A 113 6.15 -14.80 -19.44
N LYS A 114 7.39 -15.12 -19.83
CA LYS A 114 8.32 -14.13 -20.39
C LYS A 114 7.78 -13.62 -21.71
N ASN A 115 7.58 -12.32 -21.82
CA ASN A 115 7.10 -11.67 -23.03
C ASN A 115 8.27 -11.17 -23.88
N THR A 116 8.20 -11.39 -25.19
CA THR A 116 9.24 -10.95 -26.14
C THR A 116 9.02 -9.49 -26.51
N ILE A 117 10.07 -8.69 -26.36
CA ILE A 117 10.08 -7.26 -26.64
C ILE A 117 9.84 -7.02 -28.15
N LYS A 118 8.78 -6.27 -28.51
CA LYS A 118 8.65 -5.64 -29.83
C LYS A 118 9.18 -4.21 -29.76
N ASN A 119 9.96 -3.79 -30.76
CA ASN A 119 10.43 -2.40 -30.97
C ASN A 119 11.40 -1.79 -29.94
N ASN A 120 12.28 -2.58 -29.30
CA ASN A 120 13.38 -2.09 -28.44
C ASN A 120 13.00 -1.11 -27.30
N LYS A 121 11.73 -1.09 -26.89
CA LYS A 121 11.23 -0.38 -25.70
C LYS A 121 10.21 -1.29 -25.01
N PRO A 122 10.64 -2.09 -24.02
CA PRO A 122 10.33 -1.71 -22.64
C PRO A 122 11.47 -2.00 -21.65
N ALA A 123 11.44 -1.26 -20.54
CA ALA A 123 12.16 -1.61 -19.31
C ALA A 123 11.61 -2.95 -18.78
N PRO A 124 12.45 -3.84 -18.21
CA PRO A 124 11.94 -5.02 -17.52
C PRO A 124 10.93 -4.59 -16.45
N ASN A 125 9.81 -5.29 -16.33
CA ASN A 125 8.82 -5.03 -15.28
C ASN A 125 9.01 -5.91 -14.03
N TRP A 126 9.86 -6.93 -14.13
CA TRP A 126 10.16 -7.86 -13.04
C TRP A 126 11.66 -8.11 -12.90
N VAL A 127 12.10 -8.20 -11.65
CA VAL A 127 13.49 -8.46 -11.29
C VAL A 127 13.52 -9.65 -10.36
N THR A 128 14.38 -10.61 -10.66
CA THR A 128 14.64 -11.79 -9.83
C THR A 128 16.09 -11.79 -9.39
N LEU A 129 16.35 -12.18 -8.14
CA LEU A 129 17.71 -12.41 -7.65
C LEU A 129 17.98 -13.92 -7.64
N HIS A 130 19.04 -14.35 -8.32
CA HIS A 130 19.47 -15.76 -8.34
C HIS A 130 21.00 -15.80 -8.20
N ASP A 131 21.51 -16.54 -7.21
CA ASP A 131 22.95 -16.63 -6.88
C ASP A 131 23.65 -15.25 -6.81
N ASP A 132 23.07 -14.32 -6.06
CA ASP A 132 23.53 -12.91 -5.93
C ASP A 132 23.64 -12.14 -7.26
N LYS A 133 22.95 -12.60 -8.32
CA LYS A 133 22.87 -11.93 -9.62
C LYS A 133 21.44 -11.53 -9.92
N LEU A 134 21.28 -10.28 -10.37
CA LEU A 134 20.00 -9.78 -10.85
C LEU A 134 19.73 -10.32 -12.25
N ASP A 135 18.57 -10.95 -12.41
CA ASP A 135 17.97 -11.29 -13.70
C ASP A 135 16.73 -10.41 -13.93
N PHE A 136 16.58 -9.95 -15.16
CA PHE A 136 15.58 -8.95 -15.56
C PHE A 136 14.66 -9.54 -16.60
N ASN A 137 13.38 -9.59 -16.28
CA ASN A 137 12.39 -10.23 -17.13
C ASN A 137 11.23 -9.27 -17.41
N ASN A 138 10.74 -9.30 -18.64
CA ASN A 138 9.41 -8.79 -18.97
C ASN A 138 8.43 -9.93 -18.79
N LEU A 139 7.60 -9.84 -17.76
CA LEU A 139 6.55 -10.80 -17.48
C LEU A 139 5.19 -10.29 -17.95
N GLY A 140 4.31 -11.22 -18.22
CA GLY A 140 2.92 -10.94 -18.52
C GLY A 140 2.61 -11.03 -20.00
N LYS A 141 1.73 -11.97 -20.34
CA LYS A 141 1.22 -12.16 -21.70
C LYS A 141 -0.28 -12.42 -21.66
N ALA A 142 -1.04 -11.66 -22.43
CA ALA A 142 -2.46 -11.90 -22.64
C ALA A 142 -2.66 -12.60 -23.99
N VAL A 143 -3.46 -13.66 -24.00
CA VAL A 143 -3.87 -14.38 -25.21
C VAL A 143 -5.38 -14.53 -25.23
N GLU A 144 -5.99 -14.38 -26.39
CA GLU A 144 -7.43 -14.63 -26.54
C GLU A 144 -7.72 -16.12 -26.34
N TRP A 145 -8.78 -16.42 -25.59
CA TRP A 145 -9.18 -17.78 -25.29
C TRP A 145 -9.67 -18.49 -26.55
N SER A 146 -9.25 -19.73 -26.72
CA SER A 146 -9.83 -20.65 -27.70
C SER A 146 -9.79 -22.07 -27.15
N VAL A 147 -10.59 -22.96 -27.74
CA VAL A 147 -10.62 -24.39 -27.36
C VAL A 147 -9.27 -25.09 -27.58
N ALA A 148 -8.39 -24.50 -28.40
CA ALA A 148 -7.03 -24.98 -28.67
C ALA A 148 -5.98 -24.43 -27.70
N TYR A 149 -6.38 -23.67 -26.67
CA TYR A 149 -5.45 -23.17 -25.66
C TYR A 149 -4.76 -24.32 -24.93
N GLU A 150 -3.44 -24.25 -24.82
CA GLU A 150 -2.64 -25.20 -24.06
C GLU A 150 -2.08 -24.55 -22.80
N GLU A 151 -2.34 -25.19 -21.66
CA GLU A 151 -1.82 -24.75 -20.37
C GLU A 151 -0.47 -25.41 -20.05
N THR A 152 0.54 -24.58 -19.84
CA THR A 152 1.92 -24.96 -19.52
C THR A 152 2.27 -24.52 -18.10
N THR A 153 2.75 -25.46 -17.29
CA THR A 153 3.25 -25.14 -15.94
C THR A 153 4.66 -24.58 -16.05
N THR A 154 4.88 -23.43 -15.43
CA THR A 154 6.17 -22.74 -15.33
C THR A 154 6.63 -22.71 -13.87
N PRO A 155 7.95 -22.73 -13.58
CA PRO A 155 8.43 -22.52 -12.23
C PRO A 155 7.93 -21.18 -11.68
N PRO A 156 7.48 -21.13 -10.42
CA PRO A 156 6.95 -19.92 -9.82
C PRO A 156 8.07 -18.90 -9.64
N VAL A 157 7.86 -17.69 -10.17
CA VAL A 157 8.81 -16.57 -10.02
C VAL A 157 8.13 -15.29 -9.52
N LEU A 158 6.81 -15.31 -9.40
CA LEU A 158 5.99 -14.13 -9.22
C LEU A 158 5.46 -14.03 -7.78
N THR A 159 5.74 -12.92 -7.12
CA THR A 159 5.25 -12.56 -5.79
C THR A 159 4.47 -11.24 -5.87
N GLY A 160 3.78 -10.86 -4.79
CA GLY A 160 3.06 -9.58 -4.75
C GLY A 160 3.96 -8.34 -4.72
N VAL A 161 5.25 -8.54 -4.43
CA VAL A 161 6.27 -7.50 -4.25
C VAL A 161 7.53 -7.90 -5.03
N GLY A 162 7.89 -7.12 -6.05
CA GLY A 162 9.08 -7.37 -6.87
C GLY A 162 10.35 -6.80 -6.25
N ALA A 163 11.51 -7.38 -6.59
CA ALA A 163 12.79 -6.79 -6.24
C ALA A 163 12.89 -5.38 -6.86
N VAL A 164 13.29 -4.39 -6.06
CA VAL A 164 13.42 -2.97 -6.45
C VAL A 164 12.08 -2.24 -6.72
N ASN A 165 10.93 -2.93 -6.77
CA ASN A 165 9.61 -2.32 -6.95
C ASN A 165 8.59 -2.80 -5.90
N PRO A 166 8.55 -2.18 -4.69
CA PRO A 166 7.58 -2.53 -3.66
C PRO A 166 6.12 -2.29 -4.07
N TYR A 167 5.89 -1.44 -5.08
CA TYR A 167 4.56 -1.09 -5.57
C TYR A 167 4.12 -1.88 -6.80
N PHE A 168 4.90 -2.90 -7.22
CA PHE A 168 4.67 -3.63 -8.48
C PHE A 168 3.21 -4.03 -8.70
N ALA A 169 2.60 -4.75 -7.74
CA ALA A 169 1.22 -5.21 -7.88
C ALA A 169 0.17 -4.09 -7.74
N SER A 170 0.56 -2.93 -7.23
CA SER A 170 -0.33 -1.79 -6.98
C SER A 170 -0.25 -0.71 -8.05
N LEU A 171 0.71 -0.78 -8.98
CA LEU A 171 0.90 0.18 -10.05
C LEU A 171 0.58 -0.45 -11.40
N TYR A 172 -0.55 -0.06 -12.00
CA TYR A 172 -1.03 -0.62 -13.27
C TYR A 172 0.05 -0.67 -14.36
N GLN A 173 0.85 0.39 -14.50
CA GLN A 173 1.91 0.47 -15.52
C GLN A 173 2.99 -0.60 -15.33
N SER A 174 3.34 -0.91 -14.08
CA SER A 174 4.32 -1.96 -13.77
C SER A 174 3.74 -3.37 -13.95
N SER A 175 2.46 -3.57 -13.65
CA SER A 175 1.82 -4.89 -13.69
C SER A 175 0.87 -5.11 -14.88
N LYS A 176 0.99 -4.33 -15.96
CA LYS A 176 0.17 -4.53 -17.17
C LYS A 176 0.41 -5.93 -17.73
N ASN A 177 -0.67 -6.67 -17.99
CA ASN A 177 -0.67 -8.10 -18.36
C ASN A 177 -0.09 -9.05 -17.30
N VAL A 178 0.03 -8.62 -16.04
CA VAL A 178 0.39 -9.45 -14.89
C VAL A 178 -0.75 -9.45 -13.87
N PHE A 179 -1.11 -8.26 -13.35
CA PHE A 179 -2.28 -8.01 -12.49
C PHE A 179 -3.21 -6.94 -13.06
N GLY A 180 -3.01 -6.62 -14.34
CA GLY A 180 -3.88 -5.74 -15.09
C GLY A 180 -4.05 -6.26 -16.51
N PHE A 181 -5.08 -5.75 -17.18
CA PHE A 181 -5.42 -6.12 -18.55
C PHE A 181 -5.82 -4.88 -19.33
N HIS A 182 -5.68 -4.92 -20.65
CA HIS A 182 -6.14 -3.87 -21.55
C HIS A 182 -6.96 -4.52 -22.66
N ASP A 183 -8.24 -4.16 -22.69
CA ASP A 183 -9.15 -4.47 -23.78
C ASP A 183 -9.18 -3.28 -24.74
N ASP A 184 -8.77 -3.48 -25.99
CA ASP A 184 -8.72 -2.42 -27.00
C ASP A 184 -10.11 -1.97 -27.48
N MET A 185 -11.16 -2.73 -27.16
CA MET A 185 -12.53 -2.52 -27.60
C MET A 185 -12.67 -2.38 -29.14
N ALA A 186 -11.72 -2.90 -29.91
CA ALA A 186 -11.68 -2.71 -31.36
C ALA A 186 -12.82 -3.41 -32.10
N ASP A 187 -13.42 -4.44 -31.49
CA ASP A 187 -14.57 -5.17 -32.04
C ASP A 187 -15.92 -4.49 -31.78
N ILE A 188 -15.95 -3.41 -30.97
CA ILE A 188 -17.15 -2.67 -30.63
C ILE A 188 -17.22 -1.36 -31.43
N THR A 189 -18.30 -1.20 -32.21
CA THR A 189 -18.50 -0.08 -33.14
C THR A 189 -19.60 0.91 -32.72
N SER A 190 -20.32 0.63 -31.64
CA SER A 190 -21.44 1.43 -31.14
C SER A 190 -21.43 1.44 -29.61
N ASP A 191 -22.16 2.41 -29.03
CA ASP A 191 -22.33 2.51 -27.59
C ASP A 191 -22.86 1.20 -27.01
N CYS A 192 -22.27 0.75 -25.91
CA CYS A 192 -22.68 -0.48 -25.25
C CYS A 192 -22.41 -0.43 -23.75
N THR A 193 -22.98 -1.43 -23.07
CA THR A 193 -22.69 -1.70 -21.66
C THR A 193 -22.02 -3.05 -21.56
N VAL A 194 -20.90 -3.09 -20.84
CA VAL A 194 -20.12 -4.32 -20.65
C VAL A 194 -19.85 -4.59 -19.19
N THR A 195 -19.69 -5.88 -18.90
CA THR A 195 -19.36 -6.40 -17.58
C THR A 195 -18.13 -7.30 -17.71
N TYR A 196 -17.18 -7.12 -16.80
CA TYR A 196 -15.95 -7.91 -16.75
C TYR A 196 -15.94 -8.81 -15.53
N VAL A 197 -15.55 -10.07 -15.74
CA VAL A 197 -15.26 -11.02 -14.67
C VAL A 197 -13.82 -11.47 -14.81
N VAL A 198 -13.06 -11.37 -13.72
CA VAL A 198 -11.66 -11.80 -13.63
C VAL A 198 -11.54 -12.88 -12.58
N THR A 199 -10.95 -14.02 -12.95
CA THR A 199 -10.71 -15.15 -12.05
C THR A 199 -9.27 -15.61 -12.13
N GLY A 200 -8.58 -15.76 -11.00
CA GLY A 200 -7.17 -16.14 -10.92
C GLY A 200 -6.92 -17.42 -10.13
N TRP A 201 -5.99 -18.25 -10.61
CA TRP A 201 -5.57 -19.50 -9.95
C TRP A 201 -4.07 -19.77 -10.15
N TYR A 202 -3.56 -20.71 -9.37
CA TYR A 202 -2.20 -21.23 -9.49
C TYR A 202 -2.15 -22.37 -10.51
N THR A 203 -1.27 -22.31 -11.52
CA THR A 203 -1.09 -23.45 -12.46
C THR A 203 -0.56 -24.69 -11.78
N ASP A 204 0.34 -24.49 -10.82
CA ASP A 204 0.88 -25.55 -9.98
C ASP A 204 0.16 -25.47 -8.63
N PRO A 205 -0.70 -26.46 -8.29
CA PRO A 205 -1.40 -26.48 -7.01
C PRO A 205 -0.45 -26.40 -5.81
N ILE A 206 0.78 -26.90 -5.91
CA ILE A 206 1.74 -26.88 -4.80
C ILE A 206 2.07 -25.44 -4.36
N MET A 207 1.92 -24.46 -5.25
CA MET A 207 2.20 -23.06 -4.97
C MET A 207 1.04 -22.32 -4.29
N ASP A 208 -0.14 -22.95 -4.25
CA ASP A 208 -1.27 -22.40 -3.51
C ASP A 208 -0.98 -22.48 -1.99
N PRO A 209 -1.07 -21.36 -1.25
CA PRO A 209 -0.80 -21.36 0.19
C PRO A 209 -1.77 -22.25 1.01
N LEU A 210 -2.91 -22.63 0.44
CA LEU A 210 -3.89 -23.51 1.09
C LEU A 210 -3.61 -24.99 0.85
N THR A 211 -2.64 -25.33 -0.01
CA THR A 211 -2.34 -26.71 -0.35
C THR A 211 -1.95 -27.52 0.89
N PRO A 212 -2.58 -28.69 1.11
CA PRO A 212 -2.25 -29.54 2.23
C PRO A 212 -0.86 -30.14 2.05
N PHE A 213 -0.15 -30.27 3.17
CA PHE A 213 1.15 -30.91 3.24
C PHE A 213 1.20 -31.77 4.50
N ASP A 214 2.10 -32.76 4.52
CA ASP A 214 2.28 -33.61 5.69
C ASP A 214 2.99 -32.83 6.79
N PHE A 215 2.30 -32.62 7.92
CA PHE A 215 2.81 -31.86 9.06
C PHE A 215 2.58 -32.65 10.35
N ASN A 216 3.68 -32.98 11.02
CA ASN A 216 3.69 -33.54 12.36
C ASN A 216 4.61 -32.67 13.22
N GLU A 217 4.03 -31.99 14.22
CA GLU A 217 4.75 -31.05 15.08
C GLU A 217 5.98 -31.68 15.76
N ALA A 218 5.95 -32.98 16.08
CA ALA A 218 7.04 -33.67 16.73
C ALA A 218 8.23 -34.00 15.80
N THR A 219 8.02 -34.01 14.48
CA THR A 219 9.03 -34.42 13.49
C THR A 219 9.16 -33.42 12.33
N ALA A 220 8.56 -32.23 12.44
CA ALA A 220 8.55 -31.24 11.39
C ALA A 220 9.94 -30.65 11.17
N THR A 221 10.33 -30.54 9.91
CA THR A 221 11.50 -29.76 9.50
C THR A 221 11.22 -28.25 9.62
N ASN A 222 12.28 -27.43 9.66
CA ASN A 222 12.14 -25.97 9.66
C ASN A 222 11.33 -25.44 8.46
N GLU A 223 11.44 -26.09 7.30
CA GLU A 223 10.67 -25.74 6.10
C GLU A 223 9.17 -26.01 6.30
N GLN A 224 8.81 -27.18 6.85
CA GLN A 224 7.41 -27.52 7.16
C GLN A 224 6.82 -26.59 8.24
N ILE A 225 7.61 -26.17 9.23
CA ILE A 225 7.19 -25.17 10.23
C ILE A 225 6.89 -23.82 9.56
N ARG A 226 7.73 -23.40 8.60
CA ARG A 226 7.49 -22.17 7.82
C ARG A 226 6.23 -22.29 6.98
N GLN A 227 6.06 -23.40 6.26
CA GLN A 227 4.88 -23.65 5.46
C GLN A 227 3.61 -23.65 6.33
N LYS A 228 3.67 -24.21 7.55
CA LYS A 228 2.56 -24.18 8.52
C LYS A 228 2.23 -22.75 8.94
N ARG A 229 3.23 -21.95 9.31
CA ARG A 229 3.05 -20.54 9.69
C ARG A 229 2.42 -19.74 8.56
N THR A 230 2.90 -19.93 7.32
CA THR A 230 2.33 -19.29 6.14
C THR A 230 0.86 -19.71 5.95
N GLN A 231 0.56 -21.00 5.99
CA GLN A 231 -0.82 -21.49 5.84
C GLN A 231 -1.75 -20.96 6.95
N ASP A 232 -1.28 -20.89 8.20
CA ASP A 232 -2.06 -20.35 9.32
C ASP A 232 -2.34 -18.86 9.16
N TRP A 233 -1.37 -18.09 8.66
CA TRP A 233 -1.58 -16.69 8.30
C TRP A 233 -2.70 -16.55 7.24
N PHE A 234 -2.68 -17.34 6.17
CA PHE A 234 -3.74 -17.31 5.17
C PHE A 234 -5.11 -17.69 5.74
N LYS A 235 -5.19 -18.73 6.58
CA LYS A 235 -6.44 -19.13 7.26
C LYS A 235 -6.95 -18.06 8.24
N GLN A 236 -6.06 -17.27 8.83
CA GLN A 236 -6.44 -16.14 9.68
C GLN A 236 -7.01 -14.99 8.85
N GLN A 237 -6.35 -14.66 7.73
CA GLN A 237 -6.72 -13.52 6.88
C GLN A 237 -7.92 -13.80 5.96
N TRP A 238 -8.12 -15.05 5.56
CA TRP A 238 -9.21 -15.50 4.67
C TRP A 238 -10.21 -16.33 5.48
N LYS A 239 -11.23 -15.68 6.03
CA LYS A 239 -12.25 -16.35 6.85
C LYS A 239 -13.17 -17.20 6.00
N CYS A 240 -13.52 -18.37 6.53
CA CYS A 240 -14.41 -19.32 5.91
C CYS A 240 -15.31 -19.93 6.99
N ASP A 241 -16.63 -19.90 6.80
CA ASP A 241 -17.63 -20.39 7.77
C ASP A 241 -17.87 -21.90 7.67
N SER A 242 -16.86 -22.66 7.23
CA SER A 242 -16.99 -24.11 6.99
C SER A 242 -16.28 -24.92 8.05
N GLU A 243 -16.85 -26.08 8.40
CA GLU A 243 -16.23 -27.04 9.32
C GLU A 243 -14.90 -27.58 8.76
N THR A 244 -14.78 -27.70 7.44
CA THR A 244 -13.55 -28.13 6.76
C THR A 244 -13.03 -27.01 5.86
N TYR A 245 -11.82 -26.55 6.16
CA TYR A 245 -11.19 -25.49 5.38
C TYR A 245 -10.80 -26.00 3.97
N PRO A 246 -11.10 -25.27 2.87
CA PRO A 246 -10.75 -25.70 1.52
C PRO A 246 -9.25 -25.85 1.28
N GLU A 247 -8.86 -26.78 0.40
CA GLU A 247 -7.46 -27.13 0.10
C GLU A 247 -6.86 -26.34 -1.07
N SER A 248 -7.64 -25.45 -1.70
CA SER A 248 -7.18 -24.60 -2.81
C SER A 248 -7.98 -23.31 -2.86
N SER A 249 -7.41 -22.29 -3.51
CA SER A 249 -7.97 -20.96 -3.66
C SER A 249 -8.30 -20.62 -5.12
N LEU A 250 -9.33 -19.81 -5.31
CA LEU A 250 -9.68 -19.17 -6.57
C LEU A 250 -9.96 -17.70 -6.28
N LEU A 251 -9.13 -16.82 -6.82
CA LEU A 251 -9.29 -15.39 -6.62
C LEU A 251 -10.28 -14.84 -7.65
N HIS A 252 -11.15 -13.91 -7.27
CA HIS A 252 -12.13 -13.37 -8.22
C HIS A 252 -12.47 -11.89 -8.00
N ALA A 253 -12.76 -11.18 -9.08
CA ALA A 253 -13.38 -9.85 -9.10
C ALA A 253 -14.30 -9.70 -10.30
N ALA A 254 -15.27 -8.82 -10.19
CA ALA A 254 -16.11 -8.39 -11.29
C ALA A 254 -16.42 -6.90 -11.19
N ILE A 255 -16.46 -6.25 -12.34
CA ILE A 255 -16.97 -4.89 -12.50
C ILE A 255 -18.11 -4.96 -13.48
N HIS A 256 -19.27 -4.47 -13.07
CA HIS A 256 -20.46 -4.49 -13.90
C HIS A 256 -20.90 -3.09 -14.34
N SER A 257 -21.72 -3.06 -15.39
CA SER A 257 -22.36 -1.85 -15.90
C SER A 257 -21.40 -0.77 -16.41
N ILE A 258 -20.24 -1.15 -16.97
CA ILE A 258 -19.32 -0.20 -17.62
C ILE A 258 -20.00 0.38 -18.86
N GLN A 259 -20.15 1.70 -18.92
CA GLN A 259 -20.72 2.38 -20.07
C GLN A 259 -19.60 2.73 -21.05
N TRP A 260 -19.60 2.08 -22.21
CA TRP A 260 -18.69 2.41 -23.31
C TRP A 260 -19.43 3.29 -24.31
N ASN A 261 -19.22 4.60 -24.23
CA ASN A 261 -19.90 5.59 -25.08
C ASN A 261 -19.02 6.84 -25.28
N SER A 262 -19.55 7.85 -25.96
CA SER A 262 -18.82 9.11 -26.23
C SER A 262 -18.65 10.04 -25.01
N GLU A 263 -19.32 9.77 -23.89
CA GLU A 263 -19.32 10.61 -22.67
C GLU A 263 -18.33 10.12 -21.60
N LEU A 264 -17.37 9.26 -21.98
CA LEU A 264 -16.35 8.75 -21.06
C LEU A 264 -15.53 9.88 -20.43
N LYS A 265 -15.41 9.84 -19.10
CA LYS A 265 -14.54 10.75 -18.35
C LYS A 265 -13.06 10.41 -18.60
N SER A 266 -12.18 11.39 -18.42
CA SER A 266 -10.73 11.26 -18.64
C SER A 266 -10.01 10.42 -17.56
N GLY A 267 -10.69 10.08 -16.46
CA GLY A 267 -10.06 9.49 -15.26
C GLY A 267 -9.03 10.43 -14.64
N VAL A 268 -9.28 11.74 -14.70
CA VAL A 268 -8.58 12.77 -13.91
C VAL A 268 -9.65 13.41 -13.03
N PRO A 269 -9.39 13.61 -11.72
CA PRO A 269 -10.35 14.28 -10.86
C PRO A 269 -10.66 15.70 -11.34
N ASP A 270 -11.93 16.07 -11.29
CA ASP A 270 -12.37 17.41 -11.66
C ASP A 270 -12.20 18.42 -10.49
N GLY A 271 -11.61 19.57 -10.79
CA GLY A 271 -11.57 20.73 -9.91
C GLY A 271 -10.18 21.11 -9.39
N GLY A 272 -10.14 21.99 -8.39
CA GLY A 272 -8.90 22.58 -7.90
C GLY A 272 -8.22 21.73 -6.82
N VAL A 273 -6.89 21.63 -6.89
CA VAL A 273 -6.03 21.18 -5.79
C VAL A 273 -5.57 22.39 -5.00
N GLN A 274 -5.83 22.39 -3.70
CA GLN A 274 -5.39 23.41 -2.77
C GLN A 274 -4.21 22.86 -1.96
N VAL A 275 -3.18 23.67 -1.77
CA VAL A 275 -1.96 23.30 -1.03
C VAL A 275 -1.79 24.24 0.14
N TYR A 276 -1.66 23.66 1.34
CA TYR A 276 -1.43 24.38 2.59
C TYR A 276 -0.11 23.93 3.20
N VAL A 277 0.66 24.89 3.72
CA VAL A 277 2.02 24.65 4.20
C VAL A 277 2.12 25.05 5.65
N GLY A 278 2.77 24.22 6.47
CA GLY A 278 3.08 24.53 7.87
C GLY A 278 4.36 23.85 8.31
N ASN A 279 4.95 24.25 9.45
CA ASN A 279 6.15 23.57 9.99
C ASN A 279 5.82 22.19 10.60
N THR A 280 4.52 21.90 10.75
CA THR A 280 3.97 20.63 11.22
C THR A 280 2.64 20.34 10.52
N ALA A 281 2.16 19.10 10.62
CA ALA A 281 0.85 18.70 10.07
C ALA A 281 -0.34 19.44 10.73
N ILE A 282 -0.19 19.81 12.01
CA ILE A 282 -1.20 20.58 12.74
C ILE A 282 -1.29 22.01 12.20
N GLU A 283 -0.15 22.64 11.94
CA GLU A 283 -0.10 23.98 11.34
C GLU A 283 -0.68 23.99 9.92
N SER A 284 -0.33 23.00 9.08
CA SER A 284 -0.87 22.94 7.71
C SER A 284 -2.39 22.71 7.69
N LEU A 285 -2.92 21.90 8.62
CA LEU A 285 -4.36 21.70 8.81
C LEU A 285 -5.06 22.97 9.33
N SER A 286 -4.47 23.67 10.32
CA SER A 286 -5.02 24.94 10.80
C SER A 286 -5.08 25.99 9.69
N ALA A 287 -4.02 26.10 8.88
CA ALA A 287 -3.99 26.98 7.71
C ALA A 287 -5.12 26.64 6.72
N GLN A 288 -5.37 25.35 6.49
CA GLN A 288 -6.48 24.87 5.66
C GLN A 288 -7.84 25.27 6.23
N ILE A 289 -8.07 25.06 7.53
CA ILE A 289 -9.36 25.37 8.18
C ILE A 289 -9.64 26.87 8.12
N ILE A 290 -8.65 27.71 8.43
CA ILE A 290 -8.77 29.17 8.43
C ILE A 290 -9.12 29.69 7.03
N LYS A 291 -8.39 29.24 6.01
CA LYS A 291 -8.60 29.67 4.63
C LYS A 291 -9.95 29.20 4.09
N SER A 292 -10.31 27.94 4.34
CA SER A 292 -11.55 27.34 3.83
C SER A 292 -12.81 27.95 4.44
N ASN A 293 -12.74 28.41 5.69
CA ASN A 293 -13.86 29.03 6.40
C ASN A 293 -13.82 30.57 6.36
N ALA A 294 -12.93 31.17 5.56
CA ALA A 294 -12.74 32.63 5.45
C ALA A 294 -12.63 33.33 6.82
N VAL A 295 -11.89 32.72 7.75
CA VAL A 295 -11.74 33.24 9.11
C VAL A 295 -10.67 34.35 9.09
N GLU A 296 -11.11 35.61 9.15
CA GLU A 296 -10.19 36.76 9.14
C GLU A 296 -9.74 37.23 10.53
N LYS A 297 -10.17 36.53 11.60
CA LYS A 297 -9.84 36.93 12.97
C LYS A 297 -8.39 36.58 13.32
N PRO A 298 -7.55 37.57 13.67
CA PRO A 298 -6.17 37.30 14.06
C PRO A 298 -6.12 36.44 15.33
N GLY A 299 -5.21 35.46 15.35
CA GLY A 299 -5.00 34.55 16.49
C GLY A 299 -5.87 33.29 16.52
N VAL A 300 -6.89 33.15 15.65
CA VAL A 300 -7.68 31.90 15.60
C VAL A 300 -6.84 30.71 15.16
N GLU A 301 -5.95 30.90 14.18
CA GLU A 301 -5.01 29.84 13.76
C GLU A 301 -4.11 29.39 14.91
N THR A 302 -3.61 30.35 15.70
CA THR A 302 -2.80 30.09 16.90
C THR A 302 -3.57 29.26 17.93
N LEU A 303 -4.87 29.54 18.13
CA LEU A 303 -5.73 28.77 19.03
C LEU A 303 -6.08 27.39 18.47
N LEU A 304 -6.28 27.25 17.16
CA LEU A 304 -6.48 25.94 16.51
C LEU A 304 -5.25 25.05 16.63
N ASN A 305 -4.05 25.62 16.47
CA ASN A 305 -2.80 24.92 16.76
C ASN A 305 -2.74 24.51 18.24
N ALA A 306 -3.04 25.43 19.16
CA ALA A 306 -3.03 25.14 20.59
C ALA A 306 -4.01 24.01 20.97
N LEU A 307 -5.21 24.00 20.39
CA LEU A 307 -6.23 22.98 20.59
C LEU A 307 -5.72 21.61 20.14
N GLN A 308 -5.19 21.51 18.92
CA GLN A 308 -4.70 20.25 18.36
C GLN A 308 -3.45 19.73 19.08
N TYR A 309 -2.62 20.63 19.61
CA TYR A 309 -1.51 20.29 20.49
C TYR A 309 -1.91 20.02 21.94
N GLN A 310 -3.21 20.01 22.26
CA GLN A 310 -3.77 19.74 23.59
C GLN A 310 -3.30 20.74 24.68
N PHE A 311 -3.02 21.98 24.29
CA PHE A 311 -2.60 23.03 25.22
C PHE A 311 -3.74 23.74 25.94
N LEU A 312 -4.98 23.54 25.51
CA LEU A 312 -6.14 24.21 26.10
C LEU A 312 -6.83 23.38 27.21
N GLU A 313 -6.28 22.23 27.57
CA GLU A 313 -6.93 21.27 28.48
C GLU A 313 -6.61 21.50 29.98
N ASP A 314 -5.58 22.29 30.31
CA ASP A 314 -5.22 22.57 31.70
C ASP A 314 -6.07 23.70 32.31
N SER A 315 -7.13 23.30 33.01
CA SER A 315 -8.03 24.21 33.75
C SER A 315 -7.37 24.98 34.92
N LYS A 316 -6.19 24.56 35.39
CA LYS A 316 -5.51 25.19 36.54
C LYS A 316 -4.47 26.22 36.12
N ASN A 317 -3.90 26.08 34.92
CA ASN A 317 -2.93 26.99 34.33
C ASN A 317 -3.31 27.29 32.87
N GLU A 318 -4.30 28.16 32.67
CA GLU A 318 -4.66 28.61 31.32
C GLU A 318 -3.45 29.31 30.66
N PRO A 319 -2.90 28.76 29.56
CA PRO A 319 -1.72 29.35 28.96
C PRO A 319 -2.07 30.65 28.25
N GLY A 320 -1.36 31.72 28.58
CA GLY A 320 -1.50 32.99 27.87
C GLY A 320 -1.06 32.87 26.40
N LEU A 321 -1.61 33.72 25.52
CA LEU A 321 -1.32 33.72 24.07
C LEU A 321 0.18 33.70 23.73
N LYS A 322 1.01 34.42 24.50
CA LYS A 322 2.47 34.45 24.27
C LYS A 322 3.15 33.11 24.59
N SER A 323 2.67 32.39 25.60
CA SER A 323 3.15 31.05 25.92
C SER A 323 2.78 30.07 24.82
N ILE A 324 1.53 30.13 24.33
CA ILE A 324 1.07 29.33 23.18
C ILE A 324 1.94 29.60 21.94
N GLN A 325 2.18 30.87 21.60
CA GLN A 325 3.03 31.23 20.46
C GLN A 325 4.47 30.70 20.61
N THR A 326 5.02 30.76 21.82
CA THR A 326 6.36 30.24 22.11
C THR A 326 6.43 28.73 21.88
N GLU A 327 5.42 27.99 22.35
CA GLU A 327 5.38 26.54 22.18
C GLU A 327 5.11 26.11 20.73
N ILE A 328 4.25 26.82 20.00
CA ILE A 328 4.07 26.59 18.56
C ILE A 328 5.40 26.82 17.83
N HIS A 329 6.08 27.93 18.13
CA HIS A 329 7.39 28.22 17.55
C HIS A 329 8.39 27.10 17.84
N LYS A 330 8.50 26.65 19.10
CA LYS A 330 9.38 25.54 19.49
C LYS A 330 9.11 24.26 18.70
N ARG A 331 7.85 23.93 18.42
CA ARG A 331 7.47 22.72 17.65
C ARG A 331 7.82 22.78 16.17
N GLY A 332 8.08 23.98 15.63
CA GLY A 332 8.68 24.14 14.31
C GLY A 332 10.14 23.70 14.25
N PHE A 333 10.74 23.31 15.39
CA PHE A 333 12.10 22.83 15.47
C PHE A 333 12.20 21.47 16.17
N THR A 334 13.14 20.67 15.71
CA THR A 334 13.50 19.41 16.34
C THR A 334 14.80 19.59 17.14
N PRO A 335 14.85 19.16 18.42
CA PRO A 335 16.07 19.27 19.19
C PRO A 335 17.10 18.22 18.75
N LYS A 336 18.35 18.64 18.60
CA LYS A 336 19.50 17.77 18.33
C LYS A 336 20.50 17.83 19.46
N ASN A 337 21.01 16.65 19.81
CA ASN A 337 22.02 16.51 20.85
C ASN A 337 23.38 16.99 20.30
N ARG A 338 24.07 17.85 21.06
CA ARG A 338 25.44 18.30 20.71
C ARG A 338 26.50 17.29 21.12
N GLY A 339 26.22 16.53 22.16
CA GLY A 339 27.10 15.55 22.75
C GLY A 339 26.71 15.36 24.21
N SER A 340 27.70 15.02 25.02
CA SER A 340 27.55 14.85 26.46
C SER A 340 28.44 15.80 27.24
N ILE A 341 28.06 16.03 28.50
CA ILE A 341 28.88 16.67 29.52
C ILE A 341 28.88 15.79 30.76
N TRP A 342 29.81 16.05 31.68
CA TRP A 342 29.92 15.35 32.93
C TRP A 342 29.34 16.18 34.06
N GLU A 343 28.48 15.55 34.86
CA GLU A 343 27.85 16.17 36.02
C GLU A 343 28.05 15.26 37.24
N ILE A 344 28.22 15.87 38.41
CA ILE A 344 28.19 15.13 39.67
C ILE A 344 26.76 15.20 40.19
N THR A 345 26.10 14.04 40.18
CA THR A 345 24.72 13.91 40.65
C THR A 345 24.67 13.01 41.87
N ARG A 346 23.66 13.17 42.72
CA ARG A 346 23.49 12.30 43.88
C ARG A 346 23.02 10.91 43.44
N VAL A 347 23.55 9.86 44.07
CA VAL A 347 23.10 8.48 43.86
C VAL A 347 21.78 8.31 44.63
N GLU A 348 20.65 8.60 43.99
CA GLU A 348 19.33 8.44 44.61
C GLU A 348 18.59 7.20 44.09
N ALA A 349 18.06 6.42 45.04
CA ALA A 349 17.24 5.25 44.79
C ALA A 349 15.75 5.64 44.88
N THR A 350 15.10 5.80 43.73
CA THR A 350 13.63 5.94 43.52
C THR A 350 12.93 7.25 43.96
N ASP A 351 11.89 7.62 43.19
CA ASP A 351 11.04 8.81 43.36
C ASP A 351 10.41 8.95 44.77
N LYS A 352 10.19 7.83 45.46
CA LYS A 352 9.67 7.82 46.85
C LYS A 352 10.66 8.37 47.88
N ALA A 353 11.96 8.22 47.67
CA ALA A 353 12.98 8.73 48.59
C ALA A 353 13.22 10.24 48.43
N LEU A 354 12.86 10.79 47.26
CA LEU A 354 12.95 12.21 46.90
C LEU A 354 11.92 13.07 47.65
N GLU A 355 10.70 12.55 47.86
CA GLU A 355 9.60 13.24 48.56
C GLU A 355 9.79 13.27 50.09
N ASP A 356 10.31 12.19 50.70
CA ASP A 356 10.40 12.05 52.16
C ASP A 356 11.56 12.84 52.82
N LYS A 357 12.51 13.37 52.04
CA LYS A 357 13.75 14.02 52.55
C LYS A 357 14.07 15.36 51.87
N GLN A 358 13.16 16.33 51.87
CA GLN A 358 13.45 17.66 51.33
C GLN A 358 14.34 18.52 52.25
N ASP A 359 14.15 18.48 53.57
CA ASP A 359 14.79 19.44 54.51
C ASP A 359 16.17 19.02 55.05
N ASP A 360 16.61 17.77 54.83
CA ASP A 360 17.83 17.19 55.44
C ASP A 360 18.86 16.71 54.40
N ARG A 361 18.89 17.37 53.24
CA ARG A 361 19.81 17.02 52.14
C ARG A 361 21.19 17.62 52.43
N PRO A 362 22.25 16.80 52.61
CA PRO A 362 23.60 17.33 52.69
C PRO A 362 23.97 17.97 51.34
N ASN A 363 24.42 19.22 51.38
CA ASN A 363 24.97 19.88 50.19
C ASN A 363 26.23 19.13 49.73
N PHE A 364 26.49 19.14 48.43
CA PHE A 364 27.78 18.68 47.91
C PHE A 364 28.91 19.40 48.68
N PRO A 365 29.93 18.69 49.20
CA PRO A 365 30.99 19.32 49.96
C PRO A 365 31.62 20.46 49.15
N GLU A 366 31.89 21.62 49.78
CA GLU A 366 32.58 22.74 49.12
C GLU A 366 34.06 22.39 48.85
N ASN A 367 34.30 21.47 47.92
CA ASN A 367 35.62 21.03 47.50
C ASN A 367 35.99 21.73 46.18
N SER A 368 36.73 22.84 46.31
CA SER A 368 37.16 23.64 45.15
C SER A 368 38.05 22.89 44.16
N ALA A 369 38.73 21.81 44.59
CA ALA A 369 39.59 21.02 43.71
C ALA A 369 38.75 20.16 42.75
N ILE A 370 37.73 19.47 43.26
CA ILE A 370 36.78 18.69 42.44
C ILE A 370 36.08 19.59 41.43
N LEU A 371 35.57 20.75 41.88
CA LEU A 371 34.90 21.70 40.97
C LEU A 371 35.83 22.20 39.86
N LYS A 372 37.11 22.46 40.18
CA LYS A 372 38.09 22.88 39.18
C LYS A 372 38.41 21.77 38.17
N GLU A 373 38.58 20.53 38.63
CA GLU A 373 38.82 19.38 37.77
C GLU A 373 37.59 19.02 36.91
N LEU A 374 36.39 19.10 37.46
CA LEU A 374 35.14 18.91 36.72
C LEU A 374 34.96 19.96 35.63
N ASN A 375 35.24 21.23 35.93
CA ASN A 375 35.20 22.31 34.93
C ASN A 375 36.24 22.10 33.82
N ALA A 376 37.44 21.62 34.16
CA ALA A 376 38.46 21.28 33.17
C ALA A 376 38.03 20.08 32.30
N LEU A 377 37.48 19.02 32.91
CA LEU A 377 36.92 17.87 32.20
C LEU A 377 35.82 18.31 31.23
N ASN A 378 34.88 19.15 31.67
CA ASN A 378 33.80 19.64 30.81
C ASN A 378 34.30 20.54 29.68
N ALA A 379 35.34 21.36 29.91
CA ALA A 379 35.96 22.14 28.83
C ALA A 379 36.60 21.23 27.75
N THR A 380 37.29 20.16 28.17
CA THR A 380 37.85 19.15 27.25
C THR A 380 36.74 18.37 26.55
N GLN A 381 35.69 17.97 27.26
CA GLN A 381 34.53 17.25 26.71
C GLN A 381 33.80 18.08 25.65
N ILE A 382 33.53 19.36 25.92
CA ILE A 382 32.90 20.28 24.95
C ILE A 382 33.78 20.43 23.70
N SER A 383 35.09 20.54 23.88
CA SER A 383 36.04 20.59 22.75
C SER A 383 35.98 19.30 21.92
N CYS A 384 35.95 18.13 22.57
CA CYS A 384 35.79 16.84 21.89
C CYS A 384 34.46 16.75 21.12
N ASN A 385 33.35 17.18 21.73
CA ASN A 385 32.03 17.23 21.09
C ASN A 385 32.07 18.08 19.81
N GLN A 386 32.71 19.26 19.86
CA GLN A 386 32.86 20.14 18.69
C GLN A 386 33.67 19.46 17.57
N ILE A 387 34.78 18.81 17.89
CA ILE A 387 35.58 18.08 16.88
C ILE A 387 34.79 16.91 16.29
N LYS A 388 34.02 16.17 17.10
CA LYS A 388 33.15 15.09 16.60
C LYS A 388 32.09 15.59 15.63
N GLN A 389 31.49 16.76 15.90
CA GLN A 389 30.58 17.42 14.95
C GLN A 389 31.29 17.84 13.65
N GLU A 390 32.52 18.34 13.76
CA GLU A 390 33.33 18.73 12.61
C GLU A 390 33.69 17.51 11.73
N ILE A 391 33.97 16.35 12.35
CA ILE A 391 34.14 15.08 11.63
C ILE A 391 32.86 14.70 10.87
N LEU A 392 31.68 14.82 11.47
CA LEU A 392 30.41 14.53 10.79
C LEU A 392 30.20 15.46 9.59
N ARG A 393 30.49 16.75 9.73
CA ARG A 393 30.48 17.72 8.62
C ARG A 393 31.42 17.28 7.49
N LEU A 394 32.66 16.92 7.80
CA LEU A 394 33.65 16.49 6.81
C LEU A 394 33.24 15.18 6.11
N GLN A 395 32.63 14.24 6.85
CA GLN A 395 32.06 13.02 6.26
C GLN A 395 30.93 13.35 5.26
N GLN A 396 30.06 14.28 5.62
CA GLN A 396 28.98 14.74 4.75
C GLN A 396 29.52 15.47 3.52
N GLU A 397 30.53 16.32 3.67
CA GLU A 397 31.20 16.99 2.55
C GLU A 397 31.90 16.01 1.61
N TYR A 398 32.55 14.98 2.17
CA TYR A 398 33.16 13.90 1.39
C TYR A 398 32.09 13.13 0.59
N TYR A 399 30.94 12.82 1.22
CA TYR A 399 29.81 12.21 0.53
C TYR A 399 29.30 13.10 -0.61
N PHE A 400 29.12 14.40 -0.38
CA PHE A 400 28.71 15.34 -1.43
C PHE A 400 29.74 15.47 -2.55
N LEU A 401 31.03 15.41 -2.23
CA LEU A 401 32.10 15.43 -3.22
C LEU A 401 32.05 14.19 -4.11
N TRP A 402 31.91 13.00 -3.50
CA TRP A 402 31.70 11.75 -4.21
C TRP A 402 30.43 11.81 -5.07
N TYR A 403 29.32 12.30 -4.53
CA TYR A 403 28.05 12.41 -5.24
C TYR A 403 28.18 13.30 -6.48
N LYS A 404 28.85 14.46 -6.38
CA LYS A 404 29.12 15.35 -7.53
C LYS A 404 29.96 14.66 -8.61
N GLN A 405 30.98 13.91 -8.21
CA GLN A 405 31.82 13.14 -9.14
C GLN A 405 31.05 12.02 -9.83
N ALA A 406 30.20 11.31 -9.08
CA ALA A 406 29.32 10.29 -9.64
C ALA A 406 28.29 10.93 -10.60
N TYR A 407 27.72 12.08 -10.25
CA TYR A 407 26.76 12.80 -11.10
C TYR A 407 27.39 13.26 -12.42
N LYS A 408 28.62 13.78 -12.39
CA LYS A 408 29.42 14.08 -13.59
C LYS A 408 29.59 12.86 -14.48
N THR A 409 29.86 11.70 -13.88
CA THR A 409 30.10 10.44 -14.61
C THR A 409 28.82 9.89 -15.24
N VAL A 410 27.69 9.99 -14.54
CA VAL A 410 26.40 9.43 -14.98
C VAL A 410 25.68 10.34 -15.98
N ASN A 411 25.67 11.65 -15.77
CA ASN A 411 24.86 12.60 -16.55
C ASN A 411 25.66 13.47 -17.52
N ASP A 412 26.96 13.17 -17.74
CA ASP A 412 27.90 13.97 -18.54
C ASP A 412 27.89 15.47 -18.18
N TYR A 413 27.58 15.78 -16.92
CA TYR A 413 27.45 17.14 -16.43
C TYR A 413 28.82 17.66 -15.95
N THR A 414 29.34 18.69 -16.60
CA THR A 414 30.62 19.30 -16.23
C THR A 414 30.40 20.46 -15.27
N VAL A 415 30.84 20.29 -14.01
CA VAL A 415 30.94 21.40 -13.05
C VAL A 415 32.24 22.16 -13.34
N PRO A 416 32.20 23.45 -13.73
CA PRO A 416 33.39 24.24 -13.96
C PRO A 416 34.27 24.32 -12.70
N ASN A 417 35.60 24.25 -12.87
CA ASN A 417 36.58 24.35 -11.77
C ASN A 417 36.44 23.27 -10.68
N PHE A 418 35.86 22.11 -10.99
CA PHE A 418 35.73 20.99 -10.05
C PHE A 418 36.95 20.06 -10.09
N ASP A 419 37.88 20.22 -9.16
CA ASP A 419 39.00 19.30 -8.93
C ASP A 419 38.64 18.29 -7.83
N TYR A 420 38.13 17.13 -8.26
CA TYR A 420 37.76 16.04 -7.35
C TYR A 420 38.97 15.49 -6.59
N ILE A 421 40.11 15.29 -7.25
CA ILE A 421 41.25 14.60 -6.66
C ILE A 421 41.85 15.46 -5.55
N SER A 422 42.12 16.74 -5.82
CA SER A 422 42.71 17.62 -4.80
C SER A 422 41.74 17.86 -3.64
N SER A 423 40.45 18.08 -3.91
CA SER A 423 39.43 18.27 -2.86
C SER A 423 39.28 17.03 -1.99
N ARG A 424 39.30 15.84 -2.61
CA ARG A 424 39.20 14.55 -1.91
C ARG A 424 40.38 14.33 -0.99
N THR A 425 41.60 14.58 -1.48
CA THR A 425 42.83 14.45 -0.67
C THR A 425 42.79 15.39 0.53
N ASN A 426 42.49 16.68 0.31
CA ASN A 426 42.41 17.67 1.38
C ASN A 426 41.36 17.30 2.45
N LEU A 427 40.16 16.88 2.04
CA LEU A 427 39.11 16.46 2.97
C LEU A 427 39.49 15.21 3.77
N LEU A 428 40.14 14.23 3.14
CA LEU A 428 40.57 13.01 3.82
C LEU A 428 41.70 13.30 4.82
N ASP A 429 42.66 14.15 4.45
CA ASP A 429 43.75 14.55 5.33
C ASP A 429 43.22 15.32 6.56
N GLU A 430 42.29 16.26 6.34
CA GLU A 430 41.63 17.01 7.43
C GLU A 430 40.82 16.07 8.33
N LEU A 431 40.06 15.13 7.75
CA LEU A 431 39.26 14.15 8.49
C LEU A 431 40.13 13.21 9.33
N VAL A 432 41.28 12.76 8.81
CA VAL A 432 42.24 11.95 9.58
C VAL A 432 42.83 12.79 10.72
N SER A 433 43.22 14.04 10.46
CA SER A 433 43.74 14.94 11.49
C SER A 433 42.72 15.15 12.62
N LYS A 434 41.46 15.41 12.28
CA LYS A 434 40.39 15.63 13.26
C LYS A 434 40.04 14.37 14.05
N LYS A 435 40.11 13.19 13.44
CA LYS A 435 39.96 11.91 14.16
C LYS A 435 41.07 11.70 15.18
N VAL A 436 42.32 12.00 14.83
CA VAL A 436 43.44 11.91 15.79
C VAL A 436 43.25 12.91 16.94
N GLU A 437 42.83 14.14 16.65
CA GLU A 437 42.51 15.15 17.67
C GLU A 437 41.41 14.66 18.64
N ALA A 438 40.32 14.10 18.11
CA ALA A 438 39.26 13.51 18.92
C ALA A 438 39.75 12.33 19.79
N ASP A 439 40.58 11.43 19.24
CA ASP A 439 41.13 10.29 19.99
C ASP A 439 42.04 10.74 21.15
N VAL A 440 42.78 11.84 20.97
CA VAL A 440 43.60 12.42 22.04
C VAL A 440 42.71 12.98 23.15
N LEU A 441 41.71 13.79 22.79
CA LEU A 441 40.78 14.37 23.76
C LEU A 441 39.97 13.28 24.50
N ASP A 442 39.53 12.22 23.82
CA ASP A 442 38.83 11.10 24.45
C ASP A 442 39.71 10.38 25.49
N ARG A 443 41.02 10.23 25.25
CA ARG A 443 41.95 9.68 26.26
C ARG A 443 42.13 10.63 27.44
N GLU A 444 42.21 11.94 27.20
CA GLU A 444 42.29 12.94 28.28
C GLU A 444 41.03 12.93 29.14
N ILE A 445 39.85 12.84 28.51
CA ILE A 445 38.54 12.71 29.17
C ILE A 445 38.50 11.44 30.02
N GLN A 446 38.92 10.29 29.47
CA GLN A 446 38.98 9.03 30.21
C GLN A 446 39.89 9.13 31.44
N GLN A 447 41.08 9.71 31.29
CA GLN A 447 42.02 9.88 32.39
C GLN A 447 41.47 10.82 33.47
N ALA A 448 40.89 11.96 33.08
CA ALA A 448 40.28 12.91 34.00
C ALA A 448 39.07 12.31 34.74
N THR A 449 38.26 11.50 34.04
CA THR A 449 37.13 10.76 34.63
C THR A 449 37.60 9.75 35.66
N VAL A 450 38.68 9.00 35.38
CA VAL A 450 39.29 8.08 36.34
C VAL A 450 39.81 8.82 37.57
N ASN A 451 40.49 9.95 37.39
CA ASN A 451 41.02 10.77 38.49
C ASN A 451 39.89 11.31 39.38
N LEU A 452 38.82 11.84 38.78
CA LEU A 452 37.65 12.34 39.52
C LEU A 452 36.97 11.22 40.33
N ARG A 453 36.88 10.01 39.78
CA ARG A 453 36.30 8.86 40.49
C ARG A 453 37.15 8.34 41.67
N GLN A 454 38.39 8.82 41.84
CA GLN A 454 39.23 8.46 42.99
C GLN A 454 38.97 9.34 44.22
N TYR A 455 38.23 10.44 44.08
CA TYR A 455 37.89 11.30 45.21
C TYR A 455 37.00 10.56 46.22
N PRO A 456 37.25 10.67 47.53
CA PRO A 456 36.47 9.97 48.58
C PRO A 456 34.96 10.21 48.49
N GLU A 457 34.55 11.39 48.01
CA GLU A 457 33.15 11.80 47.83
C GLU A 457 32.44 11.01 46.71
N LEU A 458 33.19 10.45 45.77
CA LEU A 458 32.71 9.72 44.58
C LEU A 458 33.11 8.22 44.60
N ALA A 459 33.94 7.79 45.55
CA ALA A 459 34.52 6.45 45.63
C ALA A 459 33.93 5.63 46.79
N GLY A 460 33.77 4.31 46.61
CA GLY A 460 33.32 3.37 47.66
C GLY A 460 32.31 2.33 47.18
N GLU A 461 31.88 1.42 48.06
CA GLU A 461 30.82 0.44 47.76
C GLU A 461 29.42 1.06 47.66
N ASN A 462 29.20 2.22 48.30
CA ASN A 462 27.96 3.01 48.27
C ASN A 462 28.27 4.52 48.28
N PRO A 463 28.77 5.11 47.18
CA PRO A 463 29.05 6.54 47.12
C PRO A 463 27.74 7.34 47.17
N GLU A 464 27.72 8.48 47.89
CA GLU A 464 26.54 9.35 47.95
C GLU A 464 26.36 10.16 46.64
N PHE A 465 27.44 10.39 45.91
CA PHE A 465 27.45 11.11 44.64
C PHE A 465 28.14 10.27 43.55
N GLU A 466 27.66 10.39 42.32
CA GLU A 466 28.25 9.76 41.14
C GLU A 466 28.59 10.78 40.06
N LEU A 467 29.71 10.54 39.38
CA LEU A 467 30.07 11.24 38.17
C LEU A 467 29.35 10.60 36.98
N LYS A 468 28.37 11.31 36.44
CA LYS A 468 27.45 10.84 35.42
C LYS A 468 27.60 11.63 34.13
N GLU A 469 27.50 10.92 33.02
CA GLU A 469 27.41 11.52 31.70
C GLU A 469 25.95 11.96 31.44
N THR A 470 25.76 13.24 31.17
CA THR A 470 24.47 13.84 30.83
C THR A 470 24.54 14.52 29.47
N LEU A 471 23.38 14.81 28.86
CA LEU A 471 23.36 15.47 27.56
C LEU A 471 23.77 16.94 27.70
N GLU A 472 24.63 17.40 26.80
CA GLU A 472 24.90 18.84 26.63
C GLU A 472 23.61 19.56 26.17
N ASP A 473 23.57 20.88 26.37
CA ASP A 473 22.55 21.77 25.81
C ASP A 473 22.30 21.45 24.33
N ARG A 474 21.04 21.16 24.03
CA ARG A 474 20.60 20.84 22.68
C ARG A 474 20.61 22.09 21.82
N PHE A 475 20.87 21.90 20.53
CA PHE A 475 20.55 22.91 19.52
C PHE A 475 19.26 22.51 18.79
N TRP A 476 18.72 23.43 18.01
CA TRP A 476 17.43 23.29 17.36
C TRP A 476 17.59 23.40 15.86
N GLU A 477 17.13 22.39 15.11
CA GLU A 477 17.05 22.45 13.66
C GLU A 477 15.59 22.72 13.24
N PRO A 478 15.34 23.56 12.22
CA PRO A 478 14.00 23.70 11.66
C PRO A 478 13.50 22.37 11.11
N ASN A 479 12.21 22.08 11.29
CA ASN A 479 11.58 20.94 10.65
C ASN A 479 11.46 21.15 9.14
N ASP A 480 11.40 20.05 8.40
CA ASP A 480 10.93 20.09 7.02
C ASP A 480 9.47 20.56 6.97
N PRO A 481 9.09 21.43 6.01
CA PRO A 481 7.72 21.89 5.89
C PRO A 481 6.79 20.75 5.51
N VAL A 482 5.60 20.74 6.10
CA VAL A 482 4.53 19.80 5.78
C VAL A 482 3.57 20.43 4.77
N LEU A 483 3.31 19.71 3.69
CA LEU A 483 2.33 20.07 2.66
C LEU A 483 1.05 19.26 2.86
N LEU A 484 -0.07 19.95 3.05
CA LEU A 484 -1.41 19.36 3.02
C LEU A 484 -2.06 19.68 1.67
N LEU A 485 -2.38 18.63 0.91
CA LEU A 485 -3.10 18.74 -0.35
C LEU A 485 -4.56 18.33 -0.15
N CYS A 486 -5.51 19.17 -0.57
CA CYS A 486 -6.94 18.89 -0.46
C CYS A 486 -7.76 19.60 -1.56
N GLY A 487 -9.07 19.32 -1.61
CA GLY A 487 -9.98 19.87 -2.62
C GLY A 487 -10.52 18.79 -3.56
N SER A 488 -11.48 19.14 -4.41
CA SER A 488 -12.14 18.17 -5.30
C SER A 488 -11.19 17.60 -6.36
N GLY A 489 -10.12 18.34 -6.71
CA GLY A 489 -9.12 17.88 -7.68
C GLY A 489 -8.14 16.81 -7.17
N ILE A 490 -8.23 16.41 -5.89
CA ILE A 490 -7.49 15.25 -5.36
C ILE A 490 -8.17 13.92 -5.72
N GLY A 491 -9.47 13.96 -6.05
CA GLY A 491 -10.28 12.76 -6.29
C GLY A 491 -10.56 11.97 -5.00
N THR A 492 -11.17 10.81 -5.16
CA THR A 492 -11.42 9.91 -4.03
C THR A 492 -10.16 9.09 -3.73
N THR A 493 -9.48 9.40 -2.62
CA THR A 493 -8.37 8.56 -2.12
C THR A 493 -8.85 7.40 -1.25
N GLU A 494 -10.16 7.28 -1.04
CA GLU A 494 -10.77 6.20 -0.28
C GLU A 494 -10.56 4.87 -1.01
N LYS A 495 -9.54 4.13 -0.59
CA LYS A 495 -9.45 2.73 -0.95
C LYS A 495 -10.56 1.97 -0.21
N PRO A 496 -11.17 0.94 -0.81
CA PRO A 496 -12.08 0.05 -0.11
C PRO A 496 -11.52 -0.34 1.26
N ALA A 497 -12.34 -0.32 2.31
CA ALA A 497 -11.89 -0.41 3.71
C ALA A 497 -11.02 -1.65 4.02
N PHE A 498 -11.12 -2.73 3.24
CA PHE A 498 -10.28 -3.93 3.37
C PHE A 498 -8.83 -3.74 2.86
N LEU A 499 -8.54 -2.67 2.13
CA LEU A 499 -7.19 -2.28 1.72
C LEU A 499 -6.52 -1.34 2.74
N ALA A 500 -7.30 -0.69 3.61
CA ALA A 500 -6.83 0.38 4.50
C ALA A 500 -6.75 -0.02 5.99
N MET A 501 -7.45 -1.08 6.43
CA MET A 501 -7.44 -1.57 7.81
C MET A 501 -7.01 -3.05 7.86
N ASP A 502 -6.54 -3.53 9.02
CA ASP A 502 -6.32 -4.96 9.34
C ASP A 502 -7.63 -5.75 9.38
N LYS A 503 -8.51 -5.55 8.39
CA LYS A 503 -9.79 -6.22 8.28
C LYS A 503 -9.58 -7.54 7.54
N GLU A 504 -9.99 -8.60 8.21
CA GLU A 504 -10.08 -9.95 7.68
C GLU A 504 -11.03 -9.99 6.45
N ILE A 505 -10.75 -10.84 5.47
CA ILE A 505 -11.57 -11.01 4.28
C ILE A 505 -12.49 -12.21 4.49
N ASN A 506 -13.80 -12.00 4.36
CA ASN A 506 -14.76 -13.10 4.33
C ASN A 506 -14.76 -13.76 2.95
N CYS A 507 -14.25 -14.98 2.89
CA CYS A 507 -14.22 -15.80 1.70
C CYS A 507 -15.46 -16.70 1.62
N ARG A 508 -15.69 -17.26 0.44
CA ARG A 508 -16.89 -18.08 0.15
C ARG A 508 -16.50 -19.42 -0.45
N GLN A 509 -17.43 -20.36 -0.42
CA GLN A 509 -17.37 -21.61 -1.16
C GLN A 509 -18.34 -21.55 -2.35
N GLU A 510 -18.19 -22.47 -3.30
CA GLU A 510 -19.04 -22.55 -4.49
C GLU A 510 -20.53 -22.64 -4.13
N ALA A 511 -20.87 -23.39 -3.08
CA ALA A 511 -22.25 -23.55 -2.60
C ALA A 511 -22.85 -22.28 -1.97
N GLN A 512 -22.01 -21.28 -1.65
CA GLN A 512 -22.42 -19.99 -1.09
C GLN A 512 -22.56 -18.90 -2.16
N LEU A 513 -22.32 -19.21 -3.44
CA LEU A 513 -22.54 -18.26 -4.53
C LEU A 513 -24.03 -18.11 -4.81
N LEU A 514 -24.45 -16.88 -5.15
CA LEU A 514 -25.84 -16.60 -5.48
C LEU A 514 -26.21 -17.27 -6.81
N THR A 515 -27.19 -18.18 -6.76
CA THR A 515 -27.68 -18.91 -7.94
C THR A 515 -29.05 -18.45 -8.43
N LYS A 516 -29.72 -17.57 -7.67
CA LYS A 516 -31.07 -17.06 -7.96
C LYS A 516 -31.32 -15.76 -7.22
N LEU A 517 -32.23 -14.94 -7.74
CA LEU A 517 -32.75 -13.75 -7.08
C LEU A 517 -34.21 -13.96 -6.68
N TYR A 518 -34.55 -13.53 -5.46
CA TYR A 518 -35.93 -13.47 -4.98
C TYR A 518 -36.48 -12.06 -5.22
N LEU A 519 -37.64 -11.97 -5.87
CA LEU A 519 -38.24 -10.70 -6.24
C LEU A 519 -39.74 -10.69 -5.94
N ASP A 520 -40.23 -9.57 -5.42
CA ASP A 520 -41.65 -9.36 -5.18
C ASP A 520 -42.24 -8.46 -6.27
N VAL A 521 -42.90 -9.08 -7.26
CA VAL A 521 -43.47 -8.39 -8.42
C VAL A 521 -44.75 -7.64 -8.01
N PRO A 522 -44.83 -6.31 -8.19
CA PRO A 522 -46.02 -5.54 -7.82
C PRO A 522 -47.24 -5.91 -8.68
N TYR A 523 -48.39 -6.10 -8.03
CA TYR A 523 -49.68 -6.31 -8.71
C TYR A 523 -50.81 -5.66 -7.90
N ASN A 524 -51.38 -4.57 -8.42
CA ASN A 524 -52.35 -3.73 -7.68
C ASN A 524 -51.79 -3.35 -6.29
N ASP A 525 -52.52 -3.67 -5.22
CA ASP A 525 -52.11 -3.40 -3.83
C ASP A 525 -51.34 -4.56 -3.18
N THR A 526 -50.97 -5.60 -3.94
CA THR A 526 -50.22 -6.78 -3.45
C THR A 526 -48.92 -7.01 -4.23
N SER A 527 -48.15 -8.03 -3.82
CA SER A 527 -46.98 -8.53 -4.55
C SER A 527 -47.07 -10.02 -4.81
N ILE A 528 -46.46 -10.46 -5.91
CA ILE A 528 -46.31 -11.87 -6.29
C ILE A 528 -44.83 -12.25 -6.12
N PRO A 529 -44.47 -13.17 -5.21
CA PRO A 529 -43.10 -13.61 -5.05
C PRO A 529 -42.67 -14.48 -6.24
N VAL A 530 -41.54 -14.14 -6.85
CA VAL A 530 -40.95 -14.82 -8.00
C VAL A 530 -39.48 -15.10 -7.73
N VAL A 531 -38.98 -16.20 -8.29
CA VAL A 531 -37.56 -16.58 -8.24
C VAL A 531 -36.98 -16.53 -9.65
N ILE A 532 -35.89 -15.78 -9.82
CA ILE A 532 -35.15 -15.69 -11.08
C ILE A 532 -33.85 -16.48 -10.94
N PRO A 533 -33.76 -17.71 -11.48
CA PRO A 533 -32.54 -18.50 -11.40
C PRO A 533 -31.51 -18.00 -12.42
N ALA A 534 -30.23 -18.14 -12.09
CA ALA A 534 -29.11 -17.70 -12.93
C ALA A 534 -29.10 -18.40 -14.31
N VAL A 535 -29.70 -19.58 -14.43
CA VAL A 535 -29.85 -20.29 -15.71
C VAL A 535 -30.67 -19.52 -16.76
N LYS A 536 -31.39 -18.47 -16.34
CA LYS A 536 -32.06 -17.53 -17.27
C LYS A 536 -31.07 -16.58 -17.94
N MET A 537 -29.88 -16.40 -17.37
CA MET A 537 -28.79 -15.62 -17.95
C MET A 537 -27.99 -16.51 -18.90
N ASN A 538 -28.08 -16.26 -20.20
CA ASN A 538 -27.41 -17.09 -21.19
C ASN A 538 -26.24 -16.36 -21.86
N VAL A 539 -25.04 -16.85 -21.61
CA VAL A 539 -23.79 -16.45 -22.27
C VAL A 539 -23.21 -17.67 -22.99
N PRO A 540 -23.51 -17.89 -24.29
CA PRO A 540 -23.14 -19.12 -24.98
C PRO A 540 -21.65 -19.45 -24.95
N GLY A 541 -20.78 -18.43 -25.06
CA GLY A 541 -19.33 -18.61 -25.00
C GLY A 541 -18.83 -19.13 -23.65
N VAL A 542 -19.43 -18.66 -22.55
CA VAL A 542 -19.09 -19.10 -21.19
C VAL A 542 -19.72 -20.47 -20.89
N ALA A 543 -20.93 -20.74 -21.36
CA ALA A 543 -21.57 -22.06 -21.21
C ALA A 543 -20.80 -23.17 -21.93
N ALA A 544 -20.16 -22.85 -23.06
CA ALA A 544 -19.31 -23.77 -23.82
C ALA A 544 -17.89 -23.93 -23.24
N LEU A 545 -17.54 -23.19 -22.18
CA LEU A 545 -16.19 -23.22 -21.60
C LEU A 545 -15.90 -24.60 -20.99
N GLN A 546 -14.95 -25.31 -21.59
CA GLN A 546 -14.47 -26.61 -21.10
C GLN A 546 -12.98 -26.72 -21.36
N HIS A 547 -12.22 -27.09 -20.33
CA HIS A 547 -10.80 -27.40 -20.46
C HIS A 547 -10.31 -28.19 -19.24
N PRO A 548 -9.51 -29.26 -19.42
CA PRO A 548 -9.19 -30.22 -18.36
C PRO A 548 -8.35 -29.64 -17.21
N LYS A 549 -7.55 -28.60 -17.46
CA LYS A 549 -6.66 -27.97 -16.46
C LYS A 549 -7.19 -26.65 -15.89
N LEU A 550 -8.33 -26.15 -16.37
CA LEU A 550 -8.88 -24.86 -15.95
C LEU A 550 -10.10 -25.06 -15.03
N PRO A 551 -10.33 -24.19 -14.03
CA PRO A 551 -11.47 -24.28 -13.13
C PRO A 551 -12.78 -23.80 -13.78
N CYS A 552 -13.16 -24.36 -14.94
CA CYS A 552 -14.23 -23.85 -15.79
C CYS A 552 -15.60 -23.79 -15.10
N THR A 553 -15.96 -24.77 -14.27
CA THR A 553 -17.24 -24.79 -13.55
C THR A 553 -17.35 -23.67 -12.53
N ALA A 554 -16.27 -23.41 -11.79
CA ALA A 554 -16.20 -22.31 -10.82
C ALA A 554 -16.26 -20.94 -11.52
N ILE A 555 -15.61 -20.80 -12.68
CA ILE A 555 -15.68 -19.60 -13.51
C ILE A 555 -17.11 -19.35 -13.99
N GLN A 556 -17.79 -20.40 -14.49
CA GLN A 556 -19.19 -20.32 -14.93
C GLN A 556 -20.12 -19.90 -13.78
N ALA A 557 -19.91 -20.42 -12.57
CA ALA A 557 -20.69 -20.06 -11.39
C ALA A 557 -20.49 -18.58 -10.99
N LEU A 558 -19.26 -18.07 -11.02
CA LEU A 558 -18.96 -16.66 -10.75
C LEU A 558 -19.54 -15.70 -11.79
N VAL A 559 -19.50 -16.08 -13.08
CA VAL A 559 -20.17 -15.32 -14.14
C VAL A 559 -21.68 -15.28 -13.90
N SER A 560 -22.27 -16.42 -13.55
CA SER A 560 -23.71 -16.54 -13.27
C SER A 560 -24.15 -15.64 -12.11
N GLU A 561 -23.39 -15.63 -11.01
CA GLU A 561 -23.63 -14.73 -9.87
C GLU A 561 -23.47 -13.26 -10.28
N THR A 562 -22.41 -12.92 -11.01
CA THR A 562 -22.15 -11.54 -11.47
C THR A 562 -23.31 -11.00 -12.29
N LEU A 563 -23.85 -11.81 -13.23
CA LEU A 563 -24.96 -11.39 -14.09
C LEU A 563 -26.28 -11.24 -13.33
N LEU A 564 -26.50 -12.01 -12.26
CA LEU A 564 -27.64 -11.77 -11.38
C LEU A 564 -27.51 -10.41 -10.68
N LEU A 565 -26.30 -10.02 -10.28
CA LEU A 565 -26.06 -8.77 -9.54
C LEU A 565 -25.80 -7.55 -10.43
N ASP A 566 -25.71 -7.73 -11.74
CA ASP A 566 -25.45 -6.63 -12.68
C ASP A 566 -26.64 -5.68 -12.82
N HIS A 567 -26.46 -4.44 -12.36
CA HIS A 567 -27.47 -3.39 -12.43
C HIS A 567 -27.93 -3.06 -13.86
N SER A 568 -27.09 -3.28 -14.88
CA SER A 568 -27.44 -3.04 -16.28
C SER A 568 -28.52 -4.01 -16.79
N LEU A 569 -28.64 -5.18 -16.16
CA LEU A 569 -29.65 -6.20 -16.49
C LEU A 569 -30.94 -6.05 -15.68
N ALA A 570 -31.05 -5.03 -14.81
CA ALA A 570 -32.19 -4.89 -13.89
C ALA A 570 -33.55 -4.77 -14.61
N VAL A 571 -33.61 -4.07 -15.74
CA VAL A 571 -34.85 -3.92 -16.54
C VAL A 571 -35.22 -5.24 -17.22
N ASP A 572 -34.24 -5.99 -17.70
CA ASP A 572 -34.45 -7.32 -18.28
C ASP A 572 -34.91 -8.34 -17.24
N ILE A 573 -34.29 -8.34 -16.05
CA ILE A 573 -34.68 -9.17 -14.91
C ILE A 573 -36.10 -8.81 -14.47
N ALA A 574 -36.44 -7.52 -14.41
CA ALA A 574 -37.78 -7.06 -14.11
C ALA A 574 -38.81 -7.61 -15.11
N LEU A 575 -38.53 -7.53 -16.41
CA LEU A 575 -39.41 -8.10 -17.43
C LEU A 575 -39.55 -9.61 -17.27
N GLN A 576 -38.45 -10.33 -17.06
CA GLN A 576 -38.49 -11.78 -16.83
C GLN A 576 -39.32 -12.13 -15.59
N ALA A 577 -39.23 -11.36 -14.51
CA ALA A 577 -40.03 -11.56 -13.31
C ALA A 577 -41.53 -11.37 -13.55
N TYR A 578 -41.92 -10.37 -14.36
CA TYR A 578 -43.31 -10.21 -14.78
C TYR A 578 -43.81 -11.38 -15.64
N ILE A 579 -42.96 -11.95 -16.50
CA ILE A 579 -43.30 -13.14 -17.29
C ILE A 579 -43.54 -14.35 -16.37
N GLU A 580 -42.64 -14.61 -15.43
CA GLU A 580 -42.79 -15.71 -14.45
C GLU A 580 -44.02 -15.51 -13.54
N ALA A 581 -44.37 -14.25 -13.22
CA ALA A 581 -45.59 -13.91 -12.48
C ALA A 581 -46.89 -14.04 -13.32
N GLN A 582 -46.82 -14.44 -14.59
CA GLN A 582 -47.94 -14.46 -15.55
C GLN A 582 -48.58 -13.07 -15.78
N LEU A 583 -47.81 -12.00 -15.58
CA LEU A 583 -48.20 -10.61 -15.76
C LEU A 583 -47.45 -9.93 -16.91
N GLY A 584 -46.71 -10.69 -17.72
CA GLY A 584 -45.85 -10.18 -18.79
C GLY A 584 -46.58 -9.84 -20.10
N ASP A 585 -47.86 -10.21 -20.24
CA ASP A 585 -48.59 -10.00 -21.50
C ASP A 585 -48.73 -8.51 -21.84
N GLY A 586 -48.43 -8.15 -23.09
CA GLY A 586 -48.38 -6.77 -23.57
C GLY A 586 -47.29 -5.89 -22.97
N LYS A 587 -46.34 -6.44 -22.19
CA LYS A 587 -45.23 -5.69 -21.57
C LYS A 587 -43.90 -5.96 -22.26
N ASP A 588 -43.06 -4.94 -22.27
CA ASP A 588 -41.72 -4.97 -22.84
C ASP A 588 -40.74 -4.16 -21.98
N LYS A 589 -39.48 -4.05 -22.41
CA LYS A 589 -38.46 -3.26 -21.69
C LYS A 589 -38.75 -1.75 -21.68
N THR A 590 -39.61 -1.25 -22.58
CA THR A 590 -39.92 0.18 -22.70
C THR A 590 -41.04 0.61 -21.75
N SER A 591 -41.87 -0.35 -21.34
CA SER A 591 -43.00 -0.20 -20.42
C SER A 591 -42.61 0.49 -19.11
N ALA A 592 -43.34 1.55 -18.73
CA ALA A 592 -43.06 2.34 -17.52
C ALA A 592 -43.09 1.50 -16.24
N VAL A 593 -44.01 0.53 -16.15
CA VAL A 593 -44.14 -0.39 -15.01
C VAL A 593 -42.90 -1.27 -14.86
N ILE A 594 -42.32 -1.75 -15.97
CA ILE A 594 -41.11 -2.57 -15.98
C ILE A 594 -39.90 -1.73 -15.57
N LYS A 595 -39.74 -0.52 -16.11
CA LYS A 595 -38.65 0.39 -15.72
C LYS A 595 -38.71 0.77 -14.24
N ALA A 596 -39.91 1.08 -13.74
CA ALA A 596 -40.12 1.38 -12.32
C ALA A 596 -39.80 0.18 -11.43
N PHE A 597 -40.15 -1.04 -11.85
CA PHE A 597 -39.77 -2.25 -11.14
C PHE A 597 -38.27 -2.54 -11.23
N GLY A 598 -37.62 -2.26 -12.36
CA GLY A 598 -36.16 -2.37 -12.52
C GLY A 598 -35.39 -1.55 -11.48
N GLN A 599 -35.88 -0.37 -11.10
CA GLN A 599 -35.29 0.41 -9.99
C GLN A 599 -35.42 -0.29 -8.62
N LYS A 600 -36.48 -1.08 -8.41
CA LYS A 600 -36.58 -1.96 -7.22
C LYS A 600 -35.64 -3.15 -7.33
N VAL A 601 -35.48 -3.73 -8.53
CA VAL A 601 -34.53 -4.82 -8.78
C VAL A 601 -33.10 -4.38 -8.46
N ILE A 602 -32.68 -3.17 -8.85
CA ILE A 602 -31.35 -2.63 -8.49
C ILE A 602 -31.13 -2.64 -6.97
N LYS A 603 -32.14 -2.23 -6.19
CA LYS A 603 -32.04 -2.26 -4.71
C LYS A 603 -31.85 -3.68 -4.17
N VAL A 604 -32.50 -4.67 -4.77
CA VAL A 604 -32.32 -6.08 -4.42
C VAL A 604 -30.95 -6.59 -4.88
N GLN A 605 -30.47 -6.21 -6.06
CA GLN A 605 -29.14 -6.59 -6.56
C GLN A 605 -28.03 -6.00 -5.69
N SER A 606 -28.18 -4.76 -5.20
CA SER A 606 -27.20 -4.15 -4.30
C SER A 606 -27.14 -4.81 -2.91
N LYS A 607 -28.23 -5.47 -2.48
CA LYS A 607 -28.35 -6.15 -1.18
C LYS A 607 -29.25 -7.38 -1.33
N PRO A 608 -28.74 -8.47 -1.93
CA PRO A 608 -29.55 -9.65 -2.21
C PRO A 608 -29.94 -10.36 -0.92
N GLU A 609 -31.20 -10.80 -0.84
CA GLU A 609 -31.63 -11.65 0.27
C GLU A 609 -31.09 -13.07 0.10
N TYR A 610 -30.30 -13.51 1.07
CA TYR A 610 -29.89 -14.89 1.20
C TYR A 610 -30.83 -15.59 2.20
N ARG A 611 -31.59 -16.63 1.78
CA ARG A 611 -32.49 -17.36 2.70
C ARG A 611 -31.70 -18.33 3.58
N GLU A 612 -32.17 -18.67 4.79
CA GLU A 612 -31.40 -19.35 5.87
C GLU A 612 -30.53 -20.57 5.50
N THR A 613 -30.81 -21.29 4.41
CA THR A 613 -29.97 -22.39 3.89
C THR A 613 -28.77 -21.93 3.05
N GLU A 614 -28.65 -20.63 2.78
CA GLU A 614 -27.69 -19.94 1.91
C GLU A 614 -26.91 -18.93 2.79
N LYS A 615 -26.08 -19.38 3.74
CA LYS A 615 -25.22 -18.46 4.52
C LYS A 615 -24.10 -17.91 3.64
N ALA A 616 -24.40 -16.95 2.78
CA ALA A 616 -23.42 -16.29 1.94
C ALA A 616 -22.98 -14.97 2.59
N HIS A 617 -21.67 -14.75 2.63
CA HIS A 617 -21.13 -13.42 2.89
C HIS A 617 -21.39 -12.52 1.68
N GLU A 618 -21.80 -11.27 1.89
CA GLU A 618 -21.80 -10.28 0.82
C GLU A 618 -20.37 -10.15 0.26
N SER A 619 -20.21 -10.32 -1.05
CA SER A 619 -18.90 -10.26 -1.69
C SER A 619 -18.63 -8.87 -2.22
N PHE A 620 -17.65 -8.17 -1.64
CA PHE A 620 -17.17 -6.89 -2.17
C PHE A 620 -16.48 -7.02 -3.54
N ALA A 621 -16.29 -8.24 -4.06
CA ALA A 621 -15.62 -8.47 -5.33
C ALA A 621 -16.46 -8.12 -6.54
N ILE A 622 -17.78 -7.94 -6.39
CA ILE A 622 -18.68 -7.54 -7.47
C ILE A 622 -19.02 -6.08 -7.24
N THR A 623 -18.48 -5.21 -8.09
CA THR A 623 -18.58 -3.76 -7.91
C THR A 623 -19.27 -3.12 -9.10
N GLN A 624 -20.10 -2.13 -8.82
CA GLN A 624 -20.61 -1.26 -9.86
C GLN A 624 -19.45 -0.40 -10.35
N TRP A 625 -19.35 -0.26 -11.67
CA TRP A 625 -18.32 0.58 -12.26
C TRP A 625 -18.45 2.05 -11.86
N GLU A 626 -17.35 2.58 -11.36
CA GLU A 626 -17.03 4.00 -11.35
C GLU A 626 -15.71 4.18 -12.11
N GLN A 627 -15.58 5.29 -12.83
CA GLN A 627 -14.36 5.57 -13.60
C GLN A 627 -13.16 5.58 -12.64
N ALA A 628 -12.18 4.71 -12.88
CA ALA A 628 -10.98 4.70 -12.06
C ALA A 628 -10.21 6.04 -12.16
N TRP A 629 -9.54 6.39 -11.06
CA TRP A 629 -8.67 7.57 -10.94
C TRP A 629 -9.40 8.92 -11.02
N THR A 630 -10.70 8.96 -10.76
CA THR A 630 -11.48 10.20 -10.64
C THR A 630 -11.47 10.83 -9.25
#